data_AF-A0A497S0K5-F1
#
_entry.id   AF-A0A497S0K5-F1
#
_cell.length_a   1.000
_cell.length_b   1.000
_cell.length_c   1.000
_cell.angle_alpha   90.00
_cell.angle_beta   90.00
_cell.angle_gamma   90.00
#
_symmetry.space_group_name_H-M   'P 1'
#
loop_
_entity.id
_entity.type
_entity.pdbx_description
1 polymer ?
#
loop_
_entity_poly.entity_id
_entity_poly.type
_entity_poly.pdbx_seq_one_letter_code
_entity_poly.pdbx_strand_id
1 'polypeptide(L)'
;MLFHPHTDEDTGEGKIIIQAVTVSLNPCDDTYVDSNNPGATHGSSGHLYVEDPDRGHGDKDAYFEYNLSPYAYLSELNVSITYAEFRDAVGYTYASGYIDFYCGATDWWNESEVNWTNKPSANSWFDYTYETAGDPFVYHSGDKSGLRSCVYNAITSSNHYVTIRASSTNDYYGY
;
A
#
# COMPACT_ATOMS: atom_id res chain seq x y z
N MET A 1 -70.86 0.78 9.13
CA MET A 1 -69.86 0.80 8.03
C MET A 1 -68.57 0.25 8.62
N LEU A 2 -68.27 -1.00 8.31
CA LEU A 2 -67.16 -1.77 8.88
C LEU A 2 -66.04 -1.76 7.82
N PHE A 3 -64.89 -1.19 8.14
CA PHE A 3 -63.73 -1.20 7.25
C PHE A 3 -62.97 -2.51 7.45
N HIS A 4 -62.85 -3.32 6.39
CA HIS A 4 -61.92 -4.44 6.34
C HIS A 4 -60.52 -3.89 6.01
N PRO A 5 -59.47 -4.20 6.78
CA PRO A 5 -58.12 -3.98 6.31
C PRO A 5 -57.80 -4.97 5.17
N HIS A 6 -57.43 -4.43 4.03
CA HIS A 6 -56.80 -5.16 2.94
C HIS A 6 -55.43 -5.63 3.44
N THR A 7 -55.19 -6.94 3.37
CA THR A 7 -53.84 -7.50 3.50
C THR A 7 -53.09 -7.16 2.23
N ASP A 8 -52.29 -6.11 2.26
CA ASP A 8 -51.20 -5.97 1.31
C ASP A 8 -50.19 -7.09 1.64
N GLU A 9 -50.16 -8.12 0.80
CA GLU A 9 -49.04 -9.04 0.74
C GLU A 9 -47.81 -8.23 0.32
N ASP A 10 -47.07 -7.75 1.32
CA ASP A 10 -45.74 -7.18 1.16
C ASP A 10 -44.82 -8.28 0.57
N THR A 11 -44.64 -8.23 -0.74
CA THR A 11 -43.75 -9.13 -1.48
C THR A 11 -42.30 -8.76 -1.14
N GLY A 12 -41.85 -9.22 0.03
CA GLY A 12 -40.47 -9.41 0.48
C GLY A 12 -39.33 -8.89 -0.40
N GLU A 13 -39.27 -7.59 -0.67
CA GLU A 13 -38.05 -6.95 -1.13
C GLU A 13 -37.17 -6.73 0.09
N GLY A 14 -36.36 -7.76 0.40
CA GLY A 14 -35.30 -7.63 1.37
C GLY A 14 -34.46 -6.40 1.03
N LYS A 15 -34.55 -5.36 1.86
CA LYS A 15 -33.75 -4.16 1.76
C LYS A 15 -32.27 -4.56 1.75
N ILE A 16 -31.62 -4.50 0.58
CA ILE A 16 -30.18 -4.66 0.48
C ILE A 16 -29.56 -3.43 1.14
N ILE A 17 -29.04 -3.60 2.35
CA ILE A 17 -28.24 -2.57 3.01
C ILE A 17 -26.82 -2.71 2.46
N ILE A 18 -26.46 -1.86 1.50
CA ILE A 18 -25.07 -1.69 1.10
C ILE A 18 -24.40 -0.83 2.17
N GLN A 19 -23.75 -1.48 3.14
CA GLN A 19 -22.98 -0.79 4.16
C GLN A 19 -21.55 -0.62 3.68
N ALA A 20 -21.11 0.63 3.49
CA ALA A 20 -19.71 0.92 3.32
C ALA A 20 -18.95 0.60 4.62
N VAL A 21 -17.83 -0.11 4.50
CA VAL A 21 -16.94 -0.43 5.61
C VAL A 21 -15.61 0.28 5.36
N THR A 22 -15.12 0.97 6.38
CA THR A 22 -13.76 1.53 6.38
C THR A 22 -12.87 0.63 7.22
N VAL A 23 -11.71 0.31 6.69
CA VAL A 23 -10.67 -0.47 7.36
C VAL A 23 -9.42 0.39 7.47
N SER A 24 -8.80 0.41 8.64
CA SER A 24 -7.48 1.00 8.86
C SER A 24 -6.49 -0.11 9.20
N LEU A 25 -5.37 -0.13 8.49
CA LEU A 25 -4.29 -1.10 8.65
C LEU A 25 -3.03 -0.37 9.06
N ASN A 26 -2.23 -1.02 9.90
CA ASN A 26 -0.83 -0.65 10.11
C ASN A 26 0.04 -1.66 9.34
N PRO A 27 1.27 -1.28 8.97
CA PRO A 27 2.23 -2.25 8.44
C PRO A 27 2.42 -3.41 9.42
N CYS A 28 2.47 -4.65 8.94
CA CYS A 28 2.87 -5.80 9.74
C CYS A 28 4.38 -6.04 9.74
N ASP A 29 5.03 -5.67 8.65
CA ASP A 29 6.48 -5.72 8.46
C ASP A 29 6.90 -4.47 7.67
N ASP A 30 8.05 -3.87 8.01
CA ASP A 30 8.65 -2.78 7.24
C ASP A 30 10.19 -2.90 7.17
N THR A 31 10.80 -2.45 6.08
CA THR A 31 12.26 -2.46 5.94
C THR A 31 12.70 -1.54 4.82
N TYR A 32 14.00 -1.25 4.76
CA TYR A 32 14.62 -0.78 3.53
C TYR A 32 15.65 -1.78 3.02
N VAL A 33 16.02 -1.65 1.76
CA VAL A 33 17.10 -2.42 1.13
C VAL A 33 18.15 -1.47 0.59
N ASP A 34 19.41 -1.93 0.55
CA ASP A 34 20.55 -1.11 0.16
C ASP A 34 21.39 -1.83 -0.90
N SER A 35 21.47 -1.25 -2.09
CA SER A 35 22.25 -1.81 -3.21
C SER A 35 23.75 -1.91 -2.93
N ASN A 36 24.30 -1.07 -2.04
CA ASN A 36 25.71 -1.14 -1.64
C ASN A 36 25.98 -2.28 -0.66
N ASN A 37 24.95 -2.75 0.04
CA ASN A 37 25.02 -3.85 1.01
C ASN A 37 23.96 -4.92 0.69
N PRO A 38 24.07 -5.61 -0.46
CA PRO A 38 22.92 -6.30 -1.06
C PRO A 38 22.41 -7.53 -0.30
N GLY A 39 23.17 -8.04 0.68
CA GLY A 39 22.76 -9.12 1.58
C GLY A 39 22.41 -8.66 3.00
N ALA A 40 22.48 -7.35 3.30
CA ALA A 40 22.11 -6.82 4.59
C ALA A 40 20.59 -6.66 4.70
N THR A 41 20.07 -6.95 5.89
CA THR A 41 18.66 -6.81 6.25
C THR A 41 18.51 -5.64 7.21
N HIS A 42 17.38 -4.93 7.14
CA HIS A 42 17.18 -3.71 7.91
C HIS A 42 15.83 -3.63 8.64
N GLY A 43 15.09 -4.75 8.79
CA GLY A 43 13.79 -4.77 9.44
C GLY A 43 13.77 -4.30 10.91
N SER A 44 14.91 -4.33 11.62
CA SER A 44 14.99 -3.78 12.99
C SER A 44 15.38 -2.30 13.03
N SER A 45 15.47 -1.61 11.88
CA SER A 45 15.89 -0.22 11.82
C SER A 45 14.79 0.71 12.31
N GLY A 46 15.13 1.69 13.15
CA GLY A 46 14.19 2.75 13.54
C GLY A 46 13.90 3.77 12.43
N HIS A 47 14.54 3.61 11.26
CA HIS A 47 14.42 4.48 10.11
C HIS A 47 14.37 3.67 8.81
N LEU A 48 13.47 4.08 7.92
CA LEU A 48 13.46 3.66 6.53
C LEU A 48 14.26 4.66 5.70
N TYR A 49 14.89 4.21 4.62
CA TYR A 49 15.67 5.09 3.75
C TYR A 49 15.20 4.92 2.31
N VAL A 50 15.08 6.06 1.62
CA VAL A 50 14.85 6.13 0.19
C VAL A 50 15.93 7.03 -0.39
N GLU A 51 16.75 6.50 -1.30
CA GLU A 51 17.92 7.23 -1.78
C GLU A 51 18.31 6.86 -3.21
N ASP A 52 18.74 7.90 -3.95
CA ASP A 52 19.23 7.85 -5.33
C ASP A 52 20.75 7.53 -5.39
N PRO A 53 21.19 6.65 -6.30
CA PRO A 53 22.61 6.29 -6.49
C PRO A 53 23.53 7.45 -6.85
N ASP A 54 23.03 8.50 -7.50
CA ASP A 54 23.83 9.57 -8.11
C ASP A 54 24.62 10.41 -7.09
N ARG A 55 24.43 10.13 -5.79
CA ARG A 55 25.18 10.76 -4.68
C ARG A 55 26.18 9.84 -3.98
N GLY A 56 26.47 8.66 -4.55
CA GLY A 56 27.52 7.76 -4.06
C GLY A 56 27.12 6.93 -2.85
N HIS A 57 25.84 6.91 -2.50
CA HIS A 57 25.30 6.20 -1.35
C HIS A 57 24.55 4.92 -1.71
N GLY A 58 24.36 4.63 -3.01
CA GLY A 58 23.65 3.45 -3.53
C GLY A 58 22.14 3.55 -3.34
N ASP A 59 21.40 2.97 -4.28
CA ASP A 59 19.93 2.89 -4.28
C ASP A 59 19.44 2.32 -2.95
N LYS A 60 18.46 3.01 -2.34
CA LYS A 60 17.68 2.50 -1.23
C LYS A 60 16.20 2.59 -1.52
N ASP A 61 15.52 1.48 -1.30
CA ASP A 61 14.08 1.36 -1.44
C ASP A 61 13.48 1.00 -0.08
N ALA A 62 12.43 1.69 0.33
CA ALA A 62 11.65 1.35 1.53
C ALA A 62 10.42 0.52 1.16
N TYR A 63 10.06 -0.41 2.04
CA TYR A 63 9.00 -1.39 1.85
C TYR A 63 8.10 -1.47 3.08
N PHE A 64 6.79 -1.57 2.84
CA PHE A 64 5.75 -1.72 3.86
C PHE A 64 4.82 -2.87 3.47
N GLU A 65 4.57 -3.80 4.38
CA GLU A 65 3.61 -4.89 4.16
C GLU A 65 2.30 -4.65 4.92
N TYR A 66 1.17 -4.90 4.28
CA TYR A 66 -0.15 -4.84 4.91
C TYR A 66 -0.90 -6.17 4.74
N ASN A 67 -1.32 -6.76 5.86
CA ASN A 67 -2.09 -8.00 5.89
C ASN A 67 -3.58 -7.75 5.59
N LEU A 68 -4.06 -8.29 4.48
CA LEU A 68 -5.46 -8.26 4.06
C LEU A 68 -6.16 -9.61 4.23
N SER A 69 -5.50 -10.63 4.79
CA SER A 69 -6.08 -11.97 5.01
C SER A 69 -7.40 -11.94 5.79
N PRO A 70 -7.59 -11.09 6.83
CA PRO A 70 -8.89 -10.97 7.52
C PRO A 70 -10.04 -10.52 6.61
N TYR A 71 -9.74 -9.98 5.43
CA TYR A 71 -10.69 -9.42 4.46
C TYR A 71 -10.79 -10.25 3.18
N ALA A 72 -10.14 -11.42 3.12
CA ALA A 72 -10.20 -12.34 1.97
C ALA A 72 -11.63 -12.72 1.59
N TYR A 73 -12.55 -12.81 2.56
CA TYR A 73 -13.97 -13.10 2.34
C TYR A 73 -14.67 -12.09 1.43
N LEU A 74 -14.13 -10.87 1.29
CA LEU A 74 -14.70 -9.85 0.41
C LEU A 74 -14.60 -10.23 -1.07
N SER A 75 -13.67 -11.12 -1.45
CA SER A 75 -13.54 -11.63 -2.81
C SER A 75 -14.80 -12.36 -3.30
N GLU A 76 -15.56 -12.97 -2.38
CA GLU A 76 -16.80 -13.71 -2.66
C GLU A 76 -18.03 -12.81 -2.75
N LEU A 77 -17.94 -11.57 -2.27
CA LEU A 77 -19.07 -10.65 -2.09
C LEU A 77 -19.20 -9.60 -3.21
N ASN A 78 -18.43 -9.71 -4.29
CA ASN A 78 -18.41 -8.78 -5.41
C ASN A 78 -18.30 -7.31 -4.96
N VAL A 79 -17.41 -7.05 -3.99
CA VAL A 79 -17.22 -5.71 -3.44
C VAL A 79 -16.44 -4.81 -4.39
N SER A 80 -16.69 -3.50 -4.31
CA SER A 80 -15.85 -2.49 -4.94
C SER A 80 -15.05 -1.73 -3.89
N ILE A 81 -13.76 -1.53 -4.16
CA ILE A 81 -12.94 -0.59 -3.39
C ILE A 81 -13.22 0.81 -3.95
N THR A 82 -14.00 1.60 -3.22
CA THR A 82 -14.38 2.96 -3.65
C THR A 82 -13.33 4.00 -3.25
N TYR A 83 -12.52 3.72 -2.25
CA TYR A 83 -11.50 4.62 -1.71
C TYR A 83 -10.32 3.81 -1.16
N ALA A 84 -9.09 4.20 -1.48
CA ALA A 84 -7.90 3.67 -0.82
C ALA A 84 -6.82 4.75 -0.73
N GLU A 85 -6.26 4.93 0.47
CA GLU A 85 -5.16 5.84 0.74
C GLU A 85 -4.02 5.11 1.45
N PHE A 86 -2.80 5.55 1.21
CA PHE A 86 -1.61 5.18 1.96
C PHE A 86 -1.14 6.41 2.74
N ARG A 87 -0.89 6.21 4.03
CA ARG A 87 -0.38 7.23 4.94
C ARG A 87 0.62 6.60 5.88
N ASP A 88 1.89 6.91 5.67
CA ASP A 88 2.96 6.42 6.53
C ASP A 88 4.12 7.42 6.65
N ALA A 89 4.92 7.24 7.69
CA ALA A 89 6.17 7.94 7.88
C ALA A 89 7.22 7.28 6.98
N VAL A 90 7.35 7.79 5.76
CA VAL A 90 8.35 7.30 4.83
C VAL A 90 9.64 8.03 5.19
N GLY A 91 10.54 7.31 5.85
CA GLY A 91 11.98 7.46 5.89
C GLY A 91 12.73 8.81 5.83
N TYR A 92 14.04 8.71 6.01
CA TYR A 92 14.99 9.80 5.85
C TYR A 92 15.55 9.80 4.42
N THR A 93 15.51 10.95 3.74
CA THR A 93 16.24 11.14 2.48
C THR A 93 17.49 12.01 2.70
N TYR A 94 18.64 11.56 2.18
CA TYR A 94 19.89 12.32 2.16
C TYR A 94 19.91 13.39 1.05
N ALA A 95 18.94 13.34 0.14
CA ALA A 95 18.90 14.14 -1.07
C ALA A 95 17.49 14.69 -1.32
N SER A 96 17.38 15.99 -1.61
CA SER A 96 16.12 16.50 -2.11
C SER A 96 15.83 15.87 -3.47
N GLY A 97 14.63 15.34 -3.67
CA GLY A 97 14.30 14.58 -4.86
C GLY A 97 12.86 14.07 -4.86
N TYR A 98 12.47 13.49 -5.99
CA TYR A 98 11.20 12.80 -6.11
C TYR A 98 11.29 11.38 -5.58
N ILE A 99 10.24 10.97 -4.89
CA ILE A 99 10.03 9.63 -4.37
C ILE A 99 8.78 9.08 -5.03
N ASP A 100 8.95 7.99 -5.77
CA ASP A 100 7.87 7.25 -6.41
C ASP A 100 7.34 6.17 -5.48
N PHE A 101 6.02 6.02 -5.50
CA PHE A 101 5.31 4.99 -4.77
C PHE A 101 4.73 3.94 -5.71
N TYR A 102 5.03 2.69 -5.39
CA TYR A 102 4.57 1.51 -6.11
C TYR A 102 3.81 0.59 -5.17
N CYS A 103 2.88 -0.18 -5.73
CA CYS A 103 2.11 -1.17 -5.02
C CYS A 103 2.25 -2.53 -5.71
N GLY A 104 2.14 -3.61 -4.95
CA GLY A 104 2.03 -4.97 -5.44
C GLY A 104 1.20 -5.84 -4.51
N ALA A 105 0.37 -6.71 -5.09
CA ALA A 105 -0.17 -7.85 -4.35
C ALA A 105 0.94 -8.90 -4.24
N THR A 106 1.35 -9.21 -3.01
CA THR A 106 2.52 -10.06 -2.73
C THR A 106 2.14 -11.18 -1.77
N ASP A 107 2.96 -12.23 -1.73
CA ASP A 107 2.97 -13.16 -0.60
C ASP A 107 3.54 -12.48 0.64
N TRP A 108 3.33 -13.12 1.79
CA TRP A 108 3.95 -12.74 3.05
C TRP A 108 5.47 -12.68 2.94
N TRP A 109 6.09 -11.63 3.46
CA TRP A 109 7.52 -11.52 3.68
C TRP A 109 7.86 -11.12 5.11
N ASN A 110 9.08 -11.43 5.54
CA ASN A 110 9.60 -11.11 6.86
C ASN A 110 10.67 -10.01 6.75
N GLU A 111 10.49 -8.90 7.46
CA GLU A 111 11.44 -7.77 7.43
C GLU A 111 12.88 -8.13 7.81
N SER A 112 13.06 -9.20 8.60
CA SER A 112 14.37 -9.70 9.01
C SER A 112 15.07 -10.56 7.96
N GLU A 113 14.40 -10.88 6.84
CA GLU A 113 14.96 -11.69 5.75
C GLU A 113 15.10 -10.91 4.44
N VAL A 114 14.38 -9.78 4.31
CA VAL A 114 14.40 -8.93 3.12
C VAL A 114 15.70 -8.13 3.03
N ASN A 115 16.33 -8.20 1.87
CA ASN A 115 17.54 -7.50 1.46
C ASN A 115 17.44 -7.15 -0.04
N TRP A 116 18.44 -6.45 -0.58
CA TRP A 116 18.44 -6.02 -1.98
C TRP A 116 18.24 -7.18 -2.97
N THR A 117 18.77 -8.36 -2.65
CA THR A 117 18.79 -9.53 -3.54
C THR A 117 17.44 -10.24 -3.60
N ASN A 118 16.64 -10.20 -2.53
CA ASN A 118 15.35 -10.89 -2.43
C ASN A 118 14.17 -9.95 -2.13
N LYS A 119 14.30 -8.65 -2.46
CA LYS A 119 13.29 -7.64 -2.19
C LYS A 119 11.92 -7.97 -2.79
N PRO A 120 10.81 -7.71 -2.09
CA PRO A 120 9.47 -7.98 -2.59
C PRO A 120 9.14 -7.23 -3.89
N SER A 121 8.26 -7.81 -4.71
CA SER A 121 7.84 -7.19 -5.97
C SER A 121 6.66 -6.23 -5.78
N ALA A 122 6.93 -4.92 -5.83
CA ALA A 122 5.92 -3.87 -5.90
C ALA A 122 6.26 -2.94 -7.08
N ASN A 123 5.63 -3.16 -8.23
CA ASN A 123 6.01 -2.53 -9.51
C ASN A 123 4.88 -1.71 -10.14
N SER A 124 3.68 -1.67 -9.56
CA SER A 124 2.59 -0.84 -10.06
C SER A 124 2.65 0.54 -9.43
N TRP A 125 3.17 1.51 -10.17
CA TRP A 125 3.21 2.91 -9.76
C TRP A 125 1.81 3.45 -9.45
N PHE A 126 1.67 4.26 -8.40
CA PHE A 126 0.39 4.90 -8.09
C PHE A 126 0.49 6.37 -7.69
N ASP A 127 1.66 6.87 -7.28
CA ASP A 127 1.87 8.29 -6.99
C ASP A 127 3.34 8.66 -6.80
N TYR A 128 3.61 9.95 -6.57
CA TYR A 128 4.93 10.46 -6.20
C TYR A 128 4.81 11.65 -5.24
N THR A 129 5.91 11.98 -4.55
CA THR A 129 6.08 13.21 -3.75
C THR A 129 7.47 13.80 -3.97
N TYR A 130 7.63 15.10 -3.71
CA TYR A 130 8.94 15.75 -3.66
C TYR A 130 9.33 15.99 -2.21
N GLU A 131 10.48 15.48 -1.80
CA GLU A 131 10.98 15.67 -0.44
C GLU A 131 12.28 16.46 -0.45
N THR A 132 12.49 17.23 0.61
CA THR A 132 13.74 17.95 0.83
C THR A 132 14.67 17.08 1.68
N ALA A 133 15.98 17.13 1.39
CA ALA A 133 16.98 16.45 2.21
C ALA A 133 16.84 16.83 3.69
N GLY A 134 16.95 15.83 4.58
CA GLY A 134 17.23 16.07 6.00
C GLY A 134 16.09 15.94 6.99
N ASP A 135 14.92 15.40 6.64
CA ASP A 135 13.85 15.10 7.60
C ASP A 135 13.24 13.71 7.34
N PRO A 136 12.68 13.03 8.38
CA PRO A 136 11.62 12.07 8.14
C PRO A 136 10.38 12.80 7.63
N PHE A 137 9.78 12.32 6.54
CA PHE A 137 8.55 12.90 5.99
C PHE A 137 7.35 11.98 6.21
N VAL A 138 6.16 12.58 6.32
CA VAL A 138 4.90 11.84 6.34
C VAL A 138 4.27 12.01 4.98
N TYR A 139 4.09 10.92 4.28
CA TYR A 139 3.43 10.93 2.99
C TYR A 139 1.96 10.59 3.16
N HIS A 140 1.11 11.24 2.36
CA HIS A 140 -0.32 11.00 2.31
C HIS A 140 -0.78 11.03 0.86
N SER A 141 -1.13 9.86 0.33
CA SER A 141 -1.51 9.75 -1.09
C SER A 141 -2.89 10.36 -1.39
N GLY A 142 -3.78 10.40 -0.40
CA GLY A 142 -5.22 10.48 -0.66
C GLY A 142 -5.70 9.30 -1.52
N ASP A 143 -6.87 9.43 -2.14
CA ASP A 143 -7.43 8.37 -3.01
C ASP A 143 -6.66 8.25 -4.32
N LYS A 144 -6.10 7.06 -4.59
CA LYS A 144 -5.40 6.77 -5.85
C LYS A 144 -6.00 5.54 -6.52
N SER A 145 -6.35 5.67 -7.80
CA SER A 145 -6.89 4.55 -8.60
C SER A 145 -5.92 3.37 -8.69
N GLY A 146 -4.61 3.63 -8.79
CA GLY A 146 -3.57 2.60 -8.76
C GLY A 146 -3.57 1.82 -7.45
N LEU A 147 -3.67 2.52 -6.31
CA LEU A 147 -3.72 1.90 -5.00
C LEU A 147 -5.01 1.09 -4.80
N ARG A 148 -6.19 1.62 -5.18
CA ARG A 148 -7.45 0.87 -5.14
C ARG A 148 -7.38 -0.43 -5.93
N SER A 149 -6.82 -0.38 -7.13
CA SER A 149 -6.67 -1.55 -8.00
C SER A 149 -5.74 -2.59 -7.38
N CYS A 150 -4.64 -2.13 -6.77
CA CYS A 150 -3.70 -3.00 -6.09
C CYS A 150 -4.32 -3.70 -4.87
N VAL A 151 -5.02 -2.96 -4.01
CA VAL A 151 -5.73 -3.53 -2.84
C VAL A 151 -6.80 -4.53 -3.29
N TYR A 152 -7.57 -4.19 -4.32
CA TYR A 152 -8.56 -5.11 -4.89
C TYR A 152 -7.91 -6.41 -5.39
N ASN A 153 -6.79 -6.30 -6.11
CA ASN A 153 -6.04 -7.45 -6.60
C ASN A 153 -5.51 -8.31 -5.43
N ALA A 154 -5.01 -7.70 -4.35
CA ALA A 154 -4.53 -8.44 -3.20
C ALA A 154 -5.66 -9.22 -2.49
N ILE A 155 -6.82 -8.60 -2.29
CA ILE A 155 -8.00 -9.26 -1.69
C ILE A 155 -8.49 -10.43 -2.54
N THR A 156 -8.48 -10.28 -3.87
CA THR A 156 -9.00 -11.29 -4.81
C THR A 156 -7.96 -12.34 -5.23
N SER A 157 -6.68 -12.09 -5.00
CA SER A 157 -5.60 -13.06 -5.15
C SER A 157 -5.53 -14.04 -3.98
N SER A 158 -4.76 -15.11 -4.12
CA SER A 158 -4.41 -16.02 -3.02
C SER A 158 -3.49 -15.38 -1.98
N ASN A 159 -2.84 -14.27 -2.31
CA ASN A 159 -1.67 -13.84 -1.58
C ASN A 159 -2.03 -12.88 -0.44
N HIS A 160 -3.19 -12.19 -0.48
CA HIS A 160 -3.76 -11.42 0.64
C HIS A 160 -2.81 -10.46 1.40
N TYR A 161 -1.66 -10.11 0.84
CA TYR A 161 -0.80 -9.02 1.33
C TYR A 161 -0.65 -7.96 0.25
N VAL A 162 -0.55 -6.71 0.68
CA VAL A 162 -0.13 -5.58 -0.14
C VAL A 162 1.26 -5.16 0.30
N THR A 163 2.17 -5.06 -0.66
CA THR A 163 3.44 -4.38 -0.47
C THR A 163 3.37 -3.00 -1.11
N ILE A 164 3.75 -1.97 -0.34
CA ILE A 164 4.05 -0.64 -0.84
C ILE A 164 5.57 -0.47 -0.89
N ARG A 165 6.10 0.00 -2.03
CA ARG A 165 7.51 0.37 -2.19
C ARG A 165 7.63 1.87 -2.42
N ALA A 166 8.48 2.52 -1.64
CA ALA A 166 8.97 3.87 -1.92
C ALA A 166 10.38 3.78 -2.50
N SER A 167 10.62 4.43 -3.64
CA SER A 167 11.88 4.41 -4.38
C SER A 167 12.21 5.82 -4.83
N SER A 168 13.48 6.20 -4.85
CA SER A 168 13.88 7.44 -5.53
C SER A 168 13.58 7.32 -7.02
N THR A 169 13.15 8.41 -7.63
CA THR A 169 12.93 8.48 -9.08
C THR A 169 14.27 8.59 -9.80
N ASN A 170 14.62 7.62 -10.65
CA ASN A 170 15.77 7.74 -11.57
C ASN A 170 15.47 8.66 -12.77
N ASP A 171 14.20 8.98 -12.99
CA ASP A 171 13.75 9.85 -14.07
C ASP A 171 13.80 11.31 -13.62
N TYR A 172 14.91 11.97 -13.90
CA TYR A 172 14.97 13.42 -13.98
C TYR A 172 13.98 13.86 -15.08
N TYR A 173 12.72 14.13 -14.72
CA TYR A 173 11.79 14.81 -15.62
C TYR A 173 12.29 16.24 -15.80
N GLY A 174 13.28 16.40 -16.68
CA GLY A 174 13.76 17.69 -17.16
C GLY A 174 12.60 18.38 -17.87
N TYR A 175 11.98 19.32 -17.18
CA TYR A 175 11.14 20.35 -17.78
C TYR A 175 12.01 21.49 -18.30
#